data_AF-A0A0F5PK16-F1
#
_entry.id   AF-A0A0F5PK16-F1
#
_cell.length_a   1.000
_cell.length_b   1.000
_cell.length_c   1.000
_cell.angle_alpha   90.00
_cell.angle_beta   90.00
_cell.angle_gamma   90.00
#
_symmetry.space_group_name_H-M   'P 1'
#
loop_
_entity.id
_entity.type
_entity.pdbx_description
1 polymer ?
#
loop_
_entity_poly.entity_id
_entity_poly.type
_entity_poly.pdbx_seq_one_letter_code
_entity_poly.pdbx_strand_id
1 'polypeptide(L)'
;MAQDALAALNVAIGELEIELGENPRFALLTQLRSARDAYMVASEGNLFASGVPRVTVKRVEAQRTLSPDRAKAYELCKKALVGHTVPVRTRDLYEMIEENGVSLAGGSNNLSSLLSRHPQTFKGHGRAGWTLKDIGNGAEPDSGANGEGSAPLSSSSREGGEVNEATTTQH
;
A
#
# COMPACT_ATOMS: atom_id res chain seq x y z
N MET A 1 31.82 2.53 -56.44
CA MET A 1 33.07 2.05 -55.80
C MET A 1 33.12 2.37 -54.31
N ALA A 2 33.30 3.63 -53.88
CA ALA A 2 33.38 3.95 -52.44
C ALA A 2 32.05 3.76 -51.67
N GLN A 3 30.91 4.08 -52.30
CA GLN A 3 29.59 3.84 -51.72
C GLN A 3 29.24 2.35 -51.60
N ASP A 4 29.65 1.53 -52.57
CA ASP A 4 29.43 0.07 -52.53
C ASP A 4 30.26 -0.59 -51.43
N ALA A 5 31.48 -0.11 -51.19
CA ALA A 5 32.34 -0.57 -50.10
C ALA A 5 31.77 -0.20 -48.73
N LEU A 6 31.22 1.01 -48.57
CA LEU A 6 30.54 1.41 -47.33
C LEU A 6 29.25 0.61 -47.10
N ALA A 7 28.48 0.32 -48.15
CA ALA A 7 27.30 -0.52 -48.05
C ALA A 7 27.66 -1.94 -47.61
N ALA A 8 28.70 -2.54 -48.19
CA ALA A 8 29.18 -3.87 -47.81
C ALA A 8 29.68 -3.93 -46.36
N LEU A 9 30.39 -2.89 -45.90
CA LEU A 9 30.84 -2.79 -44.51
C LEU A 9 29.68 -2.70 -43.52
N ASN A 10 28.66 -1.90 -43.83
CA ASN A 10 27.49 -1.76 -42.95
C ASN A 10 26.69 -3.06 -42.85
N VAL A 11 26.60 -3.84 -43.95
CA VAL A 11 25.96 -5.17 -43.93
C VAL A 11 26.76 -6.13 -43.04
N ALA A 12 28.08 -6.22 -43.23
CA ALA A 12 28.94 -7.09 -42.41
C ALA A 12 28.93 -6.71 -40.92
N ILE A 13 28.87 -5.41 -40.60
CA ILE A 13 28.70 -4.93 -39.23
C ILE A 13 27.35 -5.36 -38.67
N GLY A 14 26.26 -5.21 -39.43
CA GLY A 14 24.93 -5.64 -39.01
C GLY A 14 24.84 -7.15 -38.73
N GLU A 15 25.47 -7.99 -39.56
CA GLU A 15 25.55 -9.44 -39.35
C GLU A 15 26.28 -9.78 -38.04
N LEU A 16 27.42 -9.14 -37.78
CA LEU A 16 28.18 -9.31 -36.53
C LEU A 16 27.39 -8.82 -35.31
N GLU A 17 26.64 -7.73 -35.43
CA GLU A 17 25.80 -7.21 -34.35
C GLU A 17 24.63 -8.16 -34.03
N ILE A 18 24.05 -8.82 -35.03
CA ILE A 18 23.01 -9.84 -34.84
C ILE A 18 23.59 -11.05 -34.11
N GLU A 19 24.72 -11.59 -34.59
CA GLU A 19 25.40 -12.74 -33.97
C GLU A 19 25.80 -12.45 -32.52
N LEU A 20 26.28 -11.24 -32.25
CA LEU A 20 26.63 -10.79 -30.91
C LEU A 20 25.39 -10.51 -30.04
N GLY A 21 24.29 -10.04 -30.63
CA GLY A 21 23.03 -9.75 -29.95
C GLY A 21 22.34 -11.01 -29.38
N GLU A 22 22.51 -12.16 -30.03
CA GLU A 22 22.02 -13.46 -29.53
C GLU A 22 22.81 -13.96 -28.30
N ASN A 23 24.01 -13.40 -28.05
CA ASN A 23 24.82 -13.76 -26.90
C ASN A 23 24.48 -12.87 -25.68
N PRO A 24 23.89 -13.41 -24.60
CA PRO A 24 23.50 -12.60 -23.43
C PRO A 24 24.69 -11.93 -22.74
N ARG A 25 25.92 -12.43 -22.91
CA ARG A 25 27.14 -11.82 -22.37
C ARG A 25 27.50 -10.52 -23.07
N PHE A 26 27.21 -10.40 -24.37
CA PHE A 26 27.48 -9.19 -25.14
C PHE A 26 26.52 -8.07 -24.74
N ALA A 27 25.23 -8.39 -24.57
CA ALA A 27 24.24 -7.43 -24.06
C ALA A 27 24.64 -6.87 -22.68
N LEU A 28 25.09 -7.74 -21.77
CA LEU A 28 25.58 -7.34 -20.46
C LEU A 28 26.84 -6.46 -20.56
N LEU A 29 27.80 -6.83 -21.41
CA LEU A 29 29.01 -6.04 -21.63
C LEU A 29 28.71 -4.65 -22.19
N THR A 30 27.77 -4.54 -23.14
CA THR A 30 27.33 -3.26 -23.71
C THR A 30 26.65 -2.38 -22.66
N GLN A 31 25.80 -2.96 -21.81
CA GLN A 31 25.20 -2.23 -20.69
C GLN A 31 26.25 -1.74 -19.68
N LEU A 32 27.23 -2.59 -19.33
CA LEU A 32 28.31 -2.21 -18.41
C LEU A 32 29.21 -1.11 -18.99
N ARG A 33 29.48 -1.14 -20.30
CA ARG A 33 30.22 -0.07 -20.98
C ARG A 33 29.45 1.25 -20.99
N SER A 34 28.16 1.20 -21.36
CA SER A 34 27.28 2.37 -21.32
C SER A 34 27.19 3.00 -19.91
N ALA A 35 27.06 2.16 -18.87
CA ALA A 35 27.07 2.62 -17.49
C ALA A 35 28.41 3.27 -17.11
N ARG A 36 29.53 2.60 -17.40
CA ARG A 36 30.88 3.13 -17.13
C ARG A 36 31.09 4.50 -17.79
N ASP A 37 30.72 4.63 -19.06
CA ASP A 37 30.93 5.87 -19.81
C ASP A 37 30.05 7.00 -19.23
N ALA A 38 28.82 6.71 -18.79
CA ALA A 38 27.99 7.66 -18.07
C ALA A 38 28.61 8.11 -16.73
N TYR A 39 29.25 7.20 -15.99
CA TYR A 39 29.99 7.55 -14.77
C TYR A 39 31.26 8.35 -15.06
N MET A 40 31.99 8.04 -16.14
CA MET A 40 33.19 8.77 -16.53
C MET A 40 32.87 10.20 -16.97
N VAL A 41 31.83 10.39 -17.79
CA VAL A 41 31.34 11.72 -18.18
C VAL A 41 30.85 12.53 -16.96
N ALA A 42 30.18 11.88 -16.00
CA ALA A 42 29.81 12.52 -14.74
C ALA A 42 31.01 12.85 -13.84
N SER A 43 32.12 12.12 -13.97
CA SER A 43 33.35 12.34 -13.20
C SER A 43 34.27 13.41 -13.79
N GLU A 44 34.27 13.58 -15.12
CA GLU A 44 35.13 14.53 -15.83
C GLU A 44 34.41 15.87 -16.12
N GLY A 45 33.07 15.87 -16.13
CA GLY A 45 32.23 17.02 -16.42
C GLY A 45 31.49 17.56 -15.20
N ASN A 46 32.05 18.60 -14.59
CA ASN A 46 31.30 19.67 -13.92
C ASN A 46 30.46 19.27 -12.69
N LEU A 47 31.10 19.32 -11.52
CA LEU A 47 30.50 19.05 -10.20
C LEU A 47 29.32 19.94 -9.78
N PHE A 48 28.93 21.02 -10.49
CA PHE A 48 27.87 21.91 -9.96
C PHE A 48 26.99 22.70 -10.96
N ALA A 49 27.10 22.54 -12.28
CA ALA A 49 26.36 23.42 -13.21
C ALA A 49 25.84 22.73 -14.48
N SER A 50 24.91 21.80 -14.31
CA SER A 50 23.67 21.74 -15.11
C SER A 50 22.87 20.58 -14.55
N GLY A 51 21.56 20.77 -14.44
CA GLY A 51 20.66 19.85 -13.76
C GLY A 51 20.92 18.42 -14.21
N VAL A 52 21.40 17.60 -13.27
CA VAL A 52 21.28 16.15 -13.35
C VAL A 52 19.85 15.93 -13.81
N PRO A 53 19.58 15.34 -15.00
CA PRO A 53 18.26 14.81 -15.23
C PRO A 53 18.14 13.80 -14.11
N ARG A 54 17.38 14.15 -13.07
CA ARG A 54 16.86 13.17 -12.15
C ARG A 54 16.14 12.24 -13.09
N VAL A 55 16.82 11.15 -13.47
CA VAL A 55 16.16 9.95 -13.93
C VAL A 55 15.42 9.55 -12.68
N THR A 56 14.25 10.16 -12.49
CA THR A 56 13.14 9.51 -11.84
C THR A 56 12.99 8.27 -12.68
N VAL A 57 13.68 7.21 -12.28
CA VAL A 57 13.27 5.86 -12.59
C VAL A 57 11.86 5.88 -12.03
N LYS A 58 10.90 6.18 -12.90
CA LYS A 58 9.50 6.05 -12.60
C LYS A 58 9.45 4.56 -12.41
N ARG A 59 9.59 4.12 -11.15
CA ARG A 59 9.39 2.75 -10.73
C ARG A 59 8.05 2.47 -11.36
N VAL A 60 8.07 1.74 -12.48
CA VAL A 60 6.87 1.14 -13.00
C VAL A 60 6.56 0.19 -11.87
N GLU A 61 5.74 0.69 -10.93
CA GLU A 61 5.06 -0.15 -9.98
C GLU A 61 4.39 -1.14 -10.89
N ALA A 62 5.01 -2.32 -11.02
CA ALA A 62 4.39 -3.44 -11.67
C ALA A 62 3.02 -3.47 -11.01
N GLN A 63 2.00 -3.09 -11.79
CA GLN A 63 0.63 -3.18 -11.34
C GLN A 63 0.46 -4.67 -11.13
N ARG A 64 0.75 -5.10 -9.91
CA ARG A 64 0.57 -6.47 -9.46
C ARG A 64 -0.92 -6.66 -9.62
N THR A 65 -1.29 -7.27 -10.74
CA THR A 65 -2.66 -7.67 -11.02
C THR A 65 -3.13 -8.36 -9.75
N LEU A 66 -4.18 -7.79 -9.13
CA LEU A 66 -4.72 -8.37 -7.92
C LEU A 66 -5.00 -9.84 -8.23
N SER A 67 -4.58 -10.74 -7.35
CA SER A 67 -4.97 -12.14 -7.49
C SER A 67 -6.51 -12.21 -7.59
N PRO A 68 -7.07 -13.16 -8.35
CA PRO A 68 -8.51 -13.22 -8.60
C PRO A 68 -9.32 -13.22 -7.29
N ASP A 69 -8.81 -13.84 -6.23
CA ASP A 69 -9.45 -13.87 -4.92
C ASP A 69 -9.44 -12.50 -4.22
N ARG A 70 -8.36 -11.72 -4.38
CA ARG A 70 -8.29 -10.35 -3.85
C ARG A 70 -9.21 -9.40 -4.60
N ALA A 71 -9.37 -9.59 -5.91
CA ALA A 71 -10.33 -8.82 -6.68
C ALA A 71 -11.78 -9.12 -6.24
N LYS A 72 -12.11 -10.40 -6.02
CA LYS A 72 -13.42 -10.80 -5.48
C LYS A 72 -13.66 -10.25 -4.07
N ALA A 73 -12.68 -10.35 -3.18
CA ALA A 73 -12.78 -9.80 -1.84
C ALA A 73 -12.99 -8.28 -1.85
N TYR A 74 -12.31 -7.56 -2.75
CA TYR A 74 -12.51 -6.12 -2.93
C TYR A 74 -13.96 -5.78 -3.29
N GLU A 75 -14.54 -6.48 -4.27
CA GLU A 75 -15.94 -6.26 -4.68
C GLU A 75 -16.94 -6.62 -3.58
N LEU A 76 -16.69 -7.70 -2.84
CA LEU A 76 -17.52 -8.09 -1.70
C LEU A 76 -17.47 -7.05 -0.58
N CYS A 77 -16.28 -6.54 -0.23
CA CYS A 77 -16.16 -5.45 0.73
C CYS A 77 -16.88 -4.19 0.28
N LYS A 78 -16.77 -3.85 -1.01
CA LYS A 78 -17.46 -2.70 -1.56
C LYS A 78 -18.96 -2.85 -1.39
N LYS A 79 -19.53 -4.00 -1.77
CA LYS A 79 -20.95 -4.33 -1.59
C LYS A 79 -21.39 -4.31 -0.12
N ALA A 80 -20.59 -4.90 0.76
CA ALA A 80 -20.87 -4.97 2.20
C ALA A 80 -20.89 -3.60 2.87
N LEU A 81 -20.15 -2.62 2.34
CA LEU A 81 -20.10 -1.27 2.88
C LEU A 81 -21.09 -0.31 2.20
N VAL A 82 -21.81 -0.72 1.15
CA VAL A 82 -22.85 0.11 0.54
C VAL A 82 -23.98 0.33 1.54
N GLY A 83 -24.32 1.59 1.80
CA GLY A 83 -25.41 1.95 2.72
C GLY A 83 -25.03 1.97 4.20
N HIS A 84 -23.80 1.57 4.55
CA HIS A 84 -23.30 1.68 5.93
C HIS A 84 -22.65 3.04 6.16
N THR A 85 -23.28 3.87 7.00
CA THR A 85 -22.73 5.16 7.45
C THR A 85 -21.79 5.02 8.65
N VAL A 86 -21.84 3.88 9.35
CA VAL A 86 -21.01 3.55 10.51
C VAL A 86 -19.83 2.67 10.07
N PRO A 87 -18.61 2.88 10.62
CA PRO A 87 -17.46 2.02 10.34
C PRO A 87 -17.73 0.55 10.67
N VAL A 88 -17.48 -0.34 9.69
CA VAL A 88 -17.60 -1.80 9.88
C VAL A 88 -16.21 -2.36 10.18
N ARG A 89 -16.11 -3.21 11.21
CA ARG A 89 -14.82 -3.76 11.64
C ARG A 89 -14.24 -4.67 10.56
N THR A 90 -12.92 -4.69 10.47
CA THR A 90 -12.20 -5.55 9.51
C THR A 90 -12.46 -7.03 9.75
N ARG A 91 -12.71 -7.43 10.99
CA ARG A 91 -13.07 -8.81 11.33
C ARG A 91 -14.42 -9.19 10.73
N ASP A 92 -15.44 -8.38 10.94
CA ASP A 92 -16.80 -8.63 10.45
C ASP A 92 -16.81 -8.67 8.91
N LEU A 93 -16.09 -7.74 8.26
CA LEU A 93 -15.91 -7.77 6.80
C LEU A 93 -15.19 -9.03 6.32
N TYR A 94 -14.20 -9.52 7.08
CA TYR A 94 -13.47 -10.72 6.73
C TYR A 94 -14.35 -11.98 6.84
N GLU A 95 -15.13 -12.10 7.92
CA GLU A 95 -16.08 -13.20 8.14
C GLU A 95 -17.11 -13.23 7.01
N MET A 96 -17.68 -12.09 6.61
CA MET A 96 -18.59 -12.01 5.45
C MET A 96 -17.95 -12.49 4.14
N ILE A 97 -16.67 -12.19 3.91
CA ILE A 97 -15.96 -12.62 2.69
C ILE A 97 -15.73 -14.14 2.70
N GLU A 98 -15.38 -14.70 3.87
CA GLU A 98 -15.21 -16.15 4.03
C GLU A 98 -16.53 -16.90 3.83
N GLU A 99 -17.65 -16.38 4.36
CA GLU A 99 -18.99 -16.93 4.14
C GLU A 99 -19.38 -16.97 2.66
N ASN A 100 -18.87 -16.03 1.85
CA ASN A 100 -19.07 -15.98 0.40
C ASN A 100 -18.05 -16.86 -0.38
N GLY A 101 -17.32 -17.73 0.31
CA GLY A 101 -16.43 -18.73 -0.30
C GLY A 101 -15.09 -18.17 -0.79
N VAL A 102 -14.68 -16.98 -0.34
CA VAL A 102 -13.39 -16.37 -0.69
C VAL A 102 -12.48 -16.38 0.53
N SER A 103 -11.38 -17.14 0.47
CA SER A 103 -10.37 -17.15 1.53
C SER A 103 -9.15 -16.35 1.12
N LEU A 104 -8.74 -15.38 1.96
CA LEU A 104 -7.53 -14.60 1.73
C LEU A 104 -6.38 -15.19 2.55
N ALA A 105 -5.31 -15.62 1.88
CA ALA A 105 -4.08 -16.02 2.55
C ALA A 105 -3.55 -14.85 3.42
N GLY A 106 -3.48 -15.03 4.74
CA GLY A 106 -3.10 -13.97 5.69
C GLY A 106 -4.26 -13.23 6.35
N GLY A 107 -5.50 -13.70 6.16
CA GLY A 107 -6.65 -13.32 6.98
C GLY A 107 -7.04 -11.84 6.93
N SER A 108 -7.53 -11.34 8.06
CA SER A 108 -7.98 -9.95 8.26
C SER A 108 -6.86 -8.91 8.04
N ASN A 109 -5.59 -9.28 8.27
CA ASN A 109 -4.43 -8.39 8.02
C ASN A 109 -4.19 -8.16 6.53
N ASN A 110 -4.41 -9.19 5.70
CA ASN A 110 -4.31 -9.02 4.25
C ASN A 110 -5.50 -8.23 3.71
N LEU A 111 -6.68 -8.36 4.35
CA LEU A 111 -7.84 -7.55 4.02
C LEU A 111 -7.61 -6.06 4.33
N SER A 112 -7.14 -5.69 5.51
CA SER A 112 -6.82 -4.29 5.84
C SER A 112 -5.72 -3.72 4.92
N SER A 113 -4.73 -4.55 4.56
CA SER A 113 -3.70 -4.20 3.58
C SER A 113 -4.26 -4.03 2.16
N LEU A 114 -5.31 -4.77 1.79
CA LEU A 114 -6.00 -4.62 0.51
C LEU A 114 -6.78 -3.31 0.49
N LEU A 115 -7.59 -3.04 1.51
CA LEU A 115 -8.45 -1.85 1.58
C LEU A 115 -7.63 -0.54 1.65
N SER A 116 -6.53 -0.53 2.42
CA SER A 116 -5.62 0.62 2.52
C SER A 116 -4.95 1.00 1.20
N ARG A 117 -4.78 0.06 0.27
CA ARG A 117 -4.25 0.34 -1.08
C ARG A 117 -5.24 1.04 -1.99
N HIS A 118 -6.52 1.12 -1.61
CA HIS A 118 -7.59 1.75 -2.37
C HIS A 118 -8.23 2.92 -1.60
N PRO A 119 -7.46 3.97 -1.24
CA PRO A 119 -7.95 5.09 -0.43
C PRO A 119 -8.95 6.00 -1.16
N GLN A 120 -9.12 5.82 -2.47
CA GLN A 120 -10.15 6.51 -3.25
C GLN A 120 -11.55 5.91 -3.01
N THR A 121 -11.62 4.61 -2.69
CA THR A 121 -12.89 3.90 -2.49
C THR A 121 -13.22 3.71 -1.02
N PHE A 122 -12.22 3.39 -0.20
CA PHE A 122 -12.40 3.09 1.22
C PHE A 122 -11.76 4.13 2.12
N LYS A 123 -12.46 4.48 3.20
CA LYS A 123 -11.95 5.32 4.29
C LYS A 123 -11.72 4.44 5.52
N GLY A 124 -10.48 4.38 5.98
CA GLY A 124 -10.12 3.68 7.21
C GLY A 124 -10.24 4.59 8.43
N HIS A 125 -10.87 4.09 9.49
CA HIS A 125 -11.07 4.77 10.79
C HIS A 125 -10.24 4.10 11.91
N GLY A 126 -9.09 3.53 11.56
CA GLY A 126 -8.24 2.80 12.50
C GLY A 126 -8.93 1.56 13.07
N ARG A 127 -9.03 1.47 14.41
CA ARG A 127 -9.66 0.34 15.11
C ARG A 127 -11.18 0.30 14.95
N ALA A 128 -11.81 1.42 14.58
CA ALA A 128 -13.25 1.47 14.36
C ALA A 128 -13.68 0.72 13.10
N GLY A 129 -12.80 0.61 12.10
CA GLY A 129 -13.05 -0.16 10.89
C GLY A 129 -13.02 0.69 9.61
N TRP A 130 -13.88 0.33 8.65
CA TRP A 130 -13.87 0.88 7.30
C TRP A 130 -15.27 1.39 6.90
N THR A 131 -15.29 2.48 6.13
CA THR A 131 -16.49 2.97 5.43
C THR A 131 -16.16 3.18 3.96
N LEU A 132 -17.18 3.31 3.11
CA LEU A 132 -16.98 3.85 1.77
C LEU A 132 -16.71 5.35 1.84
N LYS A 133 -15.87 5.84 0.93
CA LYS A 133 -15.68 7.27 0.70
C LYS A 133 -16.77 7.70 -0.28
N ASP A 134 -17.60 8.65 0.10
CA ASP A 134 -18.67 9.14 -0.77
C ASP A 134 -18.09 9.64 -2.08
N ILE A 135 -18.44 8.96 -3.17
CA ILE A 135 -18.15 9.40 -4.53
C ILE A 135 -19.26 10.39 -4.90
N GLY A 136 -19.23 11.56 -4.25
CA GLY A 136 -19.96 12.77 -4.60
C GLY A 136 -21.49 12.68 -4.60
N ASN A 137 -22.12 13.00 -3.46
CA ASN A 137 -23.16 14.04 -3.40
C ASN A 137 -23.44 14.46 -1.94
N GLY A 138 -23.06 15.69 -1.55
CA GLY A 138 -23.66 16.39 -0.41
C GLY A 138 -22.92 16.33 0.94
N ALA A 139 -22.40 17.50 1.33
CA ALA A 139 -22.18 17.98 2.69
C ALA A 139 -21.29 17.15 3.64
N GLU A 140 -20.04 17.60 3.80
CA GLU A 140 -19.35 17.48 5.08
C GLU A 140 -20.05 18.40 6.11
N PRO A 141 -20.59 17.90 7.22
CA PRO A 141 -20.45 18.60 8.47
C PRO A 141 -19.05 18.24 9.02
N ASP A 142 -18.20 19.25 9.03
CA ASP A 142 -17.02 19.34 9.88
C ASP A 142 -17.41 19.01 11.33
N SER A 143 -17.30 17.73 11.70
CA SER A 143 -17.28 17.29 13.09
C SER A 143 -15.83 17.13 13.50
N GLY A 144 -15.16 18.28 13.58
CA GLY A 144 -13.99 18.46 14.43
C GLY A 144 -14.29 17.94 15.82
N ALA A 145 -13.58 16.88 16.19
CA ALA A 145 -13.52 16.38 17.55
C ALA A 145 -12.85 17.44 18.43
N ASN A 146 -13.58 17.97 19.41
CA ASN A 146 -13.05 18.45 20.69
C ASN A 146 -14.13 18.27 21.76
N GLY A 147 -14.32 17.01 22.17
CA GLY A 147 -15.05 16.66 23.38
C GLY A 147 -14.16 16.90 24.59
N GLU A 148 -14.17 18.13 25.10
CA GLU A 148 -13.83 18.39 26.50
C GLU A 148 -14.90 17.77 27.38
N GLY A 149 -14.65 16.51 27.77
CA GLY A 149 -15.46 15.79 28.75
C GLY A 149 -15.32 16.42 30.12
N SER A 150 -16.22 17.36 30.43
CA SER A 150 -16.56 17.68 31.81
C SER A 150 -17.13 16.42 32.47
N ALA A 151 -16.35 15.80 33.35
CA ALA A 151 -16.81 14.70 34.19
C ALA A 151 -17.78 15.23 35.26
N PRO A 152 -19.02 14.72 35.37
CA PRO A 152 -19.80 14.92 36.58
C PRO A 152 -19.35 13.91 37.64
N LEU A 153 -18.82 14.44 38.74
CA LEU A 153 -18.53 13.70 39.97
C LEU A 153 -19.86 13.27 40.61
N SER A 154 -20.28 12.02 40.37
CA SER A 154 -21.31 11.36 41.17
C SER A 154 -20.68 10.81 42.45
N SER A 155 -20.69 11.62 43.50
CA SER A 155 -20.49 11.19 44.89
C SER A 155 -21.73 10.44 45.36
N SER A 156 -21.68 9.10 45.32
CA SER A 156 -22.67 8.24 45.96
C SER A 156 -22.06 7.65 47.22
N SER A 157 -22.34 8.32 48.34
CA SER A 157 -22.13 7.82 49.70
C SER A 157 -22.96 6.55 49.89
N ARG A 158 -22.31 5.44 50.27
CA ARG A 158 -23.03 4.27 50.79
C ARG A 158 -22.32 3.72 52.03
N GLU A 159 -23.11 3.75 53.09
CA GLU A 159 -22.89 3.32 54.46
C GLU A 159 -22.53 1.84 54.60
N GLY A 160 -21.98 1.49 55.76
CA GLY A 160 -22.23 0.19 56.39
C GLY A 160 -20.99 -0.65 56.71
N GLY A 161 -20.10 -0.13 57.56
CA GLY A 161 -19.05 -0.93 58.19
C GLY A 161 -19.37 -1.15 59.67
N GLU A 162 -20.07 -2.25 59.99
CA GLU A 162 -20.25 -2.71 61.37
C GLU A 162 -20.31 -4.24 61.40
N VAL A 163 -19.24 -4.87 61.86
CA VAL A 163 -19.28 -6.17 62.52
C VAL A 163 -18.24 -6.17 63.63
N ASN A 164 -18.71 -5.97 64.86
CA ASN A 164 -17.94 -6.11 66.09
C ASN A 164 -17.68 -7.60 66.34
N GLU A 165 -16.40 -7.96 66.52
CA GLU A 165 -16.01 -9.27 67.05
C GLU A 165 -16.33 -9.31 68.56
N ALA A 166 -17.36 -10.07 68.93
CA ALA A 166 -17.64 -10.40 70.31
C ALA A 166 -16.74 -11.56 70.76
N THR A 167 -15.80 -11.23 71.64
CA THR A 167 -15.11 -12.17 72.53
C THR A 167 -16.14 -12.95 73.34
N THR A 168 -16.15 -14.29 73.23
CA THR A 168 -16.84 -15.17 74.18
C THR A 168 -15.82 -16.14 74.77
N THR A 169 -15.63 -15.98 76.08
CA THR A 169 -14.93 -16.88 77.01
C THR A 169 -15.95 -17.85 77.58
N GLN A 170 -15.59 -19.15 77.66
CA GLN A 170 -16.09 -20.23 78.55
C GLN A 170 -15.86 -21.57 77.81
N HIS A 171 -15.35 -22.66 78.40
CA HIS A 171 -15.23 -23.07 79.79
C HIS A 171 -14.13 -24.15 79.92
#